data_AF-A0A7V8VDH0-F1
#
_entry.id   AF-A0A7V8VDH0-F1
#
_cell.length_a   1.000
_cell.length_b   1.000
_cell.length_c   1.000
_cell.angle_alpha   90.00
_cell.angle_beta   90.00
_cell.angle_gamma   90.00
#
_symmetry.space_group_name_H-M   'P 1'
#
loop_
_entity.id
_entity.type
_entity.pdbx_description
1 polymer ?
#
loop_
_entity_poly.entity_id
_entity_poly.type
_entity_poly.pdbx_seq_one_letter_code
_entity_poly.pdbx_strand_id
1 'polypeptide(L)'
;MSRRYEYRSAQGLSTLLLLFLVLYVVGNAVSVWFTWDEIVLLQQIIDGVPPPKEELVANDERLFQLGIATLLEHVVTAIVFLSWAYRVHANAHALGAEGMQYTPGWAVGWYFVPIANLFRPFQVMRETFRASHPDYGPRNWRQAPVPSLVAFWWALWIVGNVAGQIVIRMSLGQKEPTPRQMQIADSLHILCDLLCVALGFVAIGMVATLQRWQEEKHQRQMEAEAEGGPVYAAELAEEGEGAAAGAELAAEEEGRTPDDPAMRWILPVGRSGWAIAAGYLGLFSLWILPGPLALWAGIMAVRDLRRHPEKRGMGRAIFGIIMGGLATLYLSVGIVVLVTDLIMKN
;
A
#
# COMPACT_ATOMS: atom_id res chain seq x y z
N MET A 1 13.34 14.77 -17.44
CA MET A 1 12.30 13.98 -18.13
C MET A 1 11.24 13.56 -17.12
N SER A 2 10.09 14.23 -17.09
CA SER A 2 8.93 13.76 -16.31
C SER A 2 8.43 12.46 -16.93
N ARG A 3 8.26 11.40 -16.13
CA ARG A 3 7.53 10.21 -16.61
C ARG A 3 6.09 10.65 -16.84
N ARG A 4 5.59 10.53 -18.08
CA ARG A 4 4.15 10.68 -18.34
C ARG A 4 3.44 9.45 -17.77
N TYR A 5 2.49 9.67 -16.87
CA TYR A 5 1.63 8.62 -16.33
C TYR A 5 0.36 8.56 -17.18
N GLU A 6 -0.05 7.36 -17.56
CA GLU A 6 -1.30 7.12 -18.28
C GLU A 6 -2.41 6.75 -17.27
N TYR A 7 -3.59 7.32 -17.47
CA TYR A 7 -4.74 7.00 -16.63
C TYR A 7 -5.16 5.54 -16.88
N ARG A 8 -5.41 4.80 -15.80
CA ARG A 8 -6.03 3.47 -15.87
C ARG A 8 -7.04 3.33 -14.76
N SER A 9 -8.23 2.83 -15.07
CA SER A 9 -9.27 2.67 -14.06
C SER A 9 -8.76 1.89 -12.83
N ALA A 10 -9.00 2.45 -11.64
CA ALA A 10 -8.71 1.82 -10.36
C ALA A 10 -9.88 0.97 -9.85
N GLN A 11 -10.97 0.87 -10.62
CA GLN A 11 -12.24 0.26 -10.18
C GLN A 11 -12.05 -1.18 -9.70
N GLY A 12 -11.37 -2.05 -10.45
CA GLY A 12 -11.14 -3.44 -10.04
C GLY A 12 -10.37 -3.57 -8.71
N LEU A 13 -9.33 -2.76 -8.51
CA LEU A 13 -8.58 -2.72 -7.25
C LEU A 13 -9.40 -2.13 -6.11
N SER A 14 -10.22 -1.12 -6.40
CA SER A 14 -11.07 -0.46 -5.40
C SER A 14 -12.19 -1.39 -4.95
N THR A 15 -12.87 -2.09 -5.86
CA THR A 15 -13.86 -3.12 -5.52
C THR A 15 -13.26 -4.24 -4.69
N LEU A 16 -12.08 -4.74 -5.10
CA LEU A 16 -11.39 -5.78 -4.33
C LEU A 16 -11.04 -5.28 -2.92
N LEU A 17 -10.47 -4.08 -2.82
CA LEU A 17 -10.13 -3.47 -1.53
C LEU A 17 -11.37 -3.25 -0.66
N LEU A 18 -12.48 -2.79 -1.23
CA LEU A 18 -13.74 -2.60 -0.51
C LEU A 18 -14.28 -3.92 0.05
N LEU A 19 -14.21 -5.02 -0.73
CA LEU A 19 -14.59 -6.35 -0.25
C LEU A 19 -13.75 -6.77 0.95
N PHE A 20 -12.42 -6.60 0.86
CA PHE A 20 -11.52 -6.92 1.96
C PHE A 20 -11.76 -6.02 3.19
N LEU A 21 -12.05 -4.73 3.00
CA LEU A 21 -12.37 -3.82 4.10
C LEU A 21 -13.71 -4.16 4.77
N VAL A 22 -14.71 -4.65 4.02
CA VAL A 22 -15.96 -5.15 4.61
C VAL A 22 -15.68 -6.43 5.40
N LEU A 23 -14.90 -7.36 4.84
CA LEU A 23 -14.49 -8.58 5.55
C LEU A 23 -13.71 -8.24 6.83
N TYR A 24 -12.84 -7.24 6.77
CA TYR A 24 -12.11 -6.71 7.93
C TYR A 24 -13.06 -6.21 9.01
N VAL A 25 -14.05 -5.38 8.67
CA VAL A 25 -15.05 -4.87 9.63
C VAL A 25 -15.85 -6.02 10.26
N VAL A 26 -16.31 -6.98 9.45
CA VAL A 26 -17.05 -8.15 9.93
C VAL A 26 -16.18 -9.04 10.83
N GLY A 27 -14.93 -9.29 10.42
CA GLY A 27 -13.98 -10.10 11.19
C GLY A 27 -13.69 -9.51 12.57
N ASN A 28 -13.49 -8.19 12.65
CA ASN A 28 -13.30 -7.52 13.95
C ASN A 28 -14.59 -7.54 14.80
N ALA A 29 -15.78 -7.42 14.20
CA ALA A 29 -17.03 -7.56 14.93
C ALA A 29 -17.23 -8.98 15.50
N VAL A 30 -16.82 -10.02 14.76
CA VAL A 30 -16.81 -11.40 15.24
C VAL A 30 -15.77 -11.58 16.35
N SER A 31 -14.60 -10.94 16.23
CA SER A 31 -13.56 -10.93 17.27
C SER A 31 -14.06 -10.34 18.59
N VAL A 32 -14.78 -9.21 18.53
CA VAL A 32 -15.42 -8.63 19.72
C VAL A 32 -16.37 -9.62 20.39
N TRP A 33 -17.18 -10.33 19.59
CA TRP A 33 -18.10 -11.32 20.14
C TRP A 33 -17.38 -12.50 20.80
N PHE A 34 -16.39 -13.10 20.14
CA PHE A 34 -15.65 -14.24 20.72
C PHE A 34 -14.85 -13.84 21.96
N THR A 35 -14.22 -12.67 21.93
CA THR A 35 -13.47 -12.13 23.08
C THR A 35 -14.42 -11.80 24.25
N TRP A 36 -15.64 -11.35 23.96
CA TRP A 36 -16.66 -11.17 24.98
C TRP A 36 -17.06 -12.48 25.65
N ASP A 37 -17.25 -13.55 24.87
CA ASP A 37 -17.54 -14.88 25.40
C ASP A 37 -16.38 -15.40 26.28
N GLU A 38 -15.11 -15.16 25.89
CA GLU A 38 -13.93 -15.46 26.71
C GLU A 38 -13.96 -14.74 28.07
N ILE A 39 -14.27 -13.44 28.09
CA ILE A 39 -14.37 -12.66 29.33
C ILE A 39 -15.44 -13.24 30.28
N VAL A 40 -16.57 -13.72 29.73
CA VAL A 40 -17.64 -14.37 30.50
C VAL A 40 -17.16 -15.71 31.09
N LEU A 41 -16.43 -16.51 30.32
CA LEU A 41 -15.85 -17.77 30.81
C LEU A 41 -14.80 -17.52 31.91
N LEU A 42 -13.93 -16.52 31.73
CA LEU A 42 -12.96 -16.12 32.74
C LEU A 42 -13.65 -15.59 34.01
N GLN A 43 -14.79 -14.91 33.89
CA GLN A 43 -15.55 -14.43 35.04
C GLN A 43 -16.08 -15.58 35.88
N GLN A 44 -16.60 -16.64 35.25
CA GLN A 44 -17.06 -17.85 35.94
C GLN A 44 -15.93 -18.54 36.73
N ILE A 45 -14.72 -18.60 36.16
CA ILE A 45 -13.53 -19.12 36.85
C ILE A 45 -13.19 -18.26 38.08
N ILE A 46 -13.26 -16.93 37.95
CA ILE A 46 -13.01 -15.99 39.06
C ILE A 46 -14.06 -16.14 40.17
N ASP A 47 -15.32 -16.36 39.80
CA ASP A 47 -16.43 -16.56 40.73
C ASP A 47 -16.42 -17.95 41.40
N GLY A 48 -15.47 -18.82 41.04
CA GLY A 48 -15.28 -20.15 41.62
C GLY A 48 -16.22 -21.22 41.08
N VAL A 49 -16.89 -20.95 39.95
CA VAL A 49 -17.80 -21.88 39.27
C VAL A 49 -17.25 -22.14 37.86
N PRO A 50 -16.16 -22.91 37.71
CA PRO A 50 -15.50 -23.05 36.42
C PRO A 50 -16.43 -23.72 35.39
N PRO A 51 -16.48 -23.21 34.14
CA PRO A 51 -17.26 -23.81 33.08
C PRO A 51 -16.72 -25.20 32.69
N PRO A 52 -17.51 -26.02 31.96
CA PRO A 52 -17.02 -27.27 31.40
C PRO A 52 -15.76 -27.06 30.56
N LYS A 53 -14.84 -28.03 30.60
CA LYS A 53 -13.56 -27.94 29.86
C LYS A 53 -13.80 -27.87 28.35
N GLU A 54 -14.85 -28.51 27.87
CA GLU A 54 -15.26 -28.53 26.48
C GLU A 54 -15.60 -27.13 25.97
N GLU A 55 -16.21 -26.28 26.81
CA GLU A 55 -16.52 -24.89 26.47
C GLU A 55 -15.26 -24.03 26.36
N LEU A 56 -14.32 -24.20 27.30
CA LEU A 56 -13.02 -23.52 27.27
C LEU A 56 -12.22 -23.87 26.00
N VAL A 57 -12.11 -25.17 25.70
CA VAL A 57 -11.38 -25.66 24.51
C VAL A 57 -12.03 -25.15 23.22
N ALA A 58 -13.37 -25.17 23.14
CA ALA A 58 -14.07 -24.69 21.95
C ALA A 58 -13.89 -23.18 21.74
N ASN A 59 -13.81 -22.39 22.82
CA ASN A 59 -13.55 -20.96 22.75
C ASN A 59 -12.12 -20.68 22.26
N ASP A 60 -11.13 -21.32 22.89
CA ASP A 60 -9.71 -21.20 22.51
C ASP A 60 -9.48 -21.55 21.04
N GLU A 61 -10.10 -22.64 20.57
CA GLU A 61 -10.00 -23.07 19.18
C GLU A 61 -10.58 -22.03 18.20
N ARG A 62 -11.74 -21.46 18.51
CA ARG A 62 -12.38 -20.42 17.67
C ARG A 62 -11.53 -19.16 17.60
N LEU A 63 -11.01 -18.69 18.74
CA LEU A 63 -10.13 -17.51 18.80
C LEU A 63 -8.82 -17.74 18.04
N PHE A 64 -8.23 -18.93 18.17
CA PHE A 64 -7.02 -19.31 17.44
C PHE A 64 -7.26 -19.32 15.93
N GLN A 65 -8.35 -19.96 15.47
CA GLN A 65 -8.72 -19.99 14.05
C GLN A 65 -9.00 -18.59 13.51
N LEU A 66 -9.74 -17.77 14.28
CA LEU A 66 -10.03 -16.38 13.92
C LEU A 66 -8.73 -15.56 13.83
N GLY A 67 -7.80 -15.73 14.76
CA GLY A 67 -6.50 -15.06 14.73
C GLY A 67 -5.70 -15.35 13.45
N ILE A 68 -5.67 -16.62 13.02
CA ILE A 68 -5.02 -17.01 11.75
C ILE A 68 -5.75 -16.37 10.55
N ALA A 69 -7.08 -16.44 10.52
CA ALA A 69 -7.88 -15.88 9.45
C ALA A 69 -7.67 -14.36 9.32
N THR A 70 -7.71 -13.64 10.45
CA THR A 70 -7.44 -12.21 10.53
C THR A 70 -6.04 -11.86 10.07
N LEU A 71 -5.02 -12.64 10.45
CA LEU A 71 -3.64 -12.41 10.00
C LEU A 71 -3.51 -12.52 8.47
N LEU A 72 -4.08 -13.57 7.88
CA LEU A 72 -4.05 -13.78 6.43
C LEU A 72 -4.81 -12.68 5.68
N GLU A 73 -6.00 -12.34 6.17
CA GLU A 73 -6.81 -11.23 5.67
C GLU A 73 -6.01 -9.92 5.67
N HIS A 74 -5.37 -9.57 6.80
CA HIS A 74 -4.54 -8.37 6.91
C HIS A 74 -3.41 -8.31 5.87
N VAL A 75 -2.72 -9.42 5.64
CA VAL A 75 -1.63 -9.49 4.65
C VAL A 75 -2.17 -9.24 3.24
N VAL A 76 -3.28 -9.87 2.88
CA VAL A 76 -3.91 -9.68 1.56
C VAL A 76 -4.43 -8.26 1.41
N THR A 77 -5.13 -7.74 2.42
CA THR A 77 -5.63 -6.36 2.46
C THR A 77 -4.49 -5.35 2.30
N ALA A 78 -3.34 -5.56 2.95
CA ALA A 78 -2.17 -4.71 2.79
C ALA A 78 -1.62 -4.72 1.36
N ILE A 79 -1.50 -5.89 0.72
CA ILE A 79 -1.02 -6.01 -0.67
C ILE A 79 -1.97 -5.28 -1.64
N VAL A 80 -3.29 -5.50 -1.48
CA VAL A 80 -4.32 -4.87 -2.31
C VAL A 80 -4.32 -3.35 -2.08
N PHE A 81 -4.24 -2.91 -0.83
CA PHE A 81 -4.19 -1.50 -0.46
C PHE A 81 -2.96 -0.79 -1.05
N LEU A 82 -1.77 -1.39 -0.97
CA LEU A 82 -0.56 -0.79 -1.55
C LEU A 82 -0.63 -0.73 -3.07
N SER A 83 -1.18 -1.77 -3.70
CA SER A 83 -1.42 -1.79 -5.16
C SER A 83 -2.43 -0.72 -5.59
N TRP A 84 -3.49 -0.55 -4.80
CA TRP A 84 -4.50 0.49 -4.97
C TRP A 84 -3.89 1.88 -4.78
N ALA A 85 -3.13 2.11 -3.70
CA ALA A 85 -2.48 3.38 -3.38
C ALA A 85 -1.52 3.83 -4.50
N TYR A 86 -0.73 2.89 -5.05
CA TYR A 86 0.07 3.15 -6.24
C TYR A 86 -0.79 3.60 -7.42
N ARG A 87 -1.88 2.87 -7.70
CA ARG A 87 -2.74 3.11 -8.85
C ARG A 87 -3.43 4.47 -8.76
N VAL A 88 -4.10 4.77 -7.65
CA VAL A 88 -4.83 6.04 -7.50
C VAL A 88 -3.88 7.23 -7.52
N HIS A 89 -2.66 7.09 -6.98
CA HIS A 89 -1.68 8.15 -7.07
C HIS A 89 -1.13 8.33 -8.49
N ALA A 90 -0.90 7.24 -9.23
CA ALA A 90 -0.52 7.31 -10.64
C ALA A 90 -1.62 7.97 -11.50
N ASN A 91 -2.87 7.66 -11.22
CA ASN A 91 -4.02 8.30 -11.87
C ASN A 91 -4.08 9.79 -11.55
N ALA A 92 -3.82 10.21 -10.31
CA ALA A 92 -3.77 11.63 -9.97
C ALA A 92 -2.70 12.40 -10.77
N HIS A 93 -1.54 11.79 -11.04
CA HIS A 93 -0.55 12.35 -11.96
C HIS A 93 -1.05 12.38 -13.41
N ALA A 94 -1.74 11.33 -13.86
CA ALA A 94 -2.26 11.23 -15.22
C ALA A 94 -3.40 12.22 -15.51
N LEU A 95 -4.23 12.53 -14.51
CA LEU A 95 -5.30 13.53 -14.59
C LEU A 95 -4.78 14.99 -14.62
N GLY A 96 -3.45 15.17 -14.74
CA GLY A 96 -2.84 16.46 -15.04
C GLY A 96 -2.45 17.29 -13.83
N ALA A 97 -2.38 16.74 -12.61
CA ALA A 97 -1.94 17.52 -11.44
C ALA A 97 -0.47 17.95 -11.56
N GLU A 98 -0.23 19.24 -11.86
CA GLU A 98 1.12 19.74 -12.11
C GLU A 98 1.94 19.87 -10.82
N GLY A 99 3.16 19.34 -10.84
CA GLY A 99 4.16 19.48 -9.77
C GLY A 99 3.83 18.72 -8.48
N MET A 100 3.10 17.60 -8.55
CA MET A 100 2.94 16.71 -7.40
C MET A 100 4.31 16.34 -6.80
N GLN A 101 4.41 16.40 -5.48
CA GLN A 101 5.65 16.21 -4.75
C GLN A 101 6.07 14.74 -4.70
N TYR A 102 5.10 13.83 -4.56
CA TYR A 102 5.36 12.42 -4.40
C TYR A 102 5.15 11.66 -5.70
N THR A 103 5.99 10.66 -5.93
CA THR A 103 5.82 9.74 -7.06
C THR A 103 4.99 8.53 -6.65
N PRO A 104 4.26 7.88 -7.57
CA PRO A 104 3.48 6.68 -7.27
C PRO A 104 4.30 5.54 -6.64
N GLY A 105 5.57 5.41 -7.00
CA GLY A 105 6.46 4.42 -6.36
C GLY A 105 6.72 4.73 -4.89
N TRP A 106 6.96 6.00 -4.56
CA TRP A 106 7.13 6.44 -3.17
C TRP A 106 5.83 6.45 -2.38
N ALA A 107 4.67 6.51 -3.06
CA ALA A 107 3.38 6.30 -2.42
C ALA A 107 3.28 4.96 -1.68
N VAL A 108 3.98 3.94 -2.18
CA VAL A 108 4.10 2.62 -1.57
C VAL A 108 5.37 2.53 -0.70
N GLY A 109 6.50 3.05 -1.22
CA GLY A 109 7.79 2.92 -0.55
C GLY A 109 7.83 3.47 0.87
N TRP A 110 7.06 4.53 1.17
CA TRP A 110 7.04 5.13 2.50
C TRP A 110 6.49 4.24 3.61
N TYR A 111 5.64 3.26 3.29
CA TYR A 111 5.14 2.29 4.29
C TYR A 111 6.25 1.38 4.85
N PHE A 112 7.36 1.24 4.13
CA PHE A 112 8.47 0.36 4.49
C PHE A 112 9.64 1.09 5.18
N VAL A 113 9.53 2.41 5.37
CA VAL A 113 10.58 3.22 6.03
C VAL A 113 10.08 3.56 7.44
N PRO A 114 10.59 2.93 8.52
CA PRO A 114 9.93 2.97 9.84
C PRO A 114 9.60 4.37 10.38
N ILE A 115 10.56 5.29 10.34
CA ILE A 115 10.35 6.66 10.83
C ILE A 115 9.43 7.45 9.89
N ALA A 116 9.64 7.32 8.58
CA ALA A 116 8.86 8.06 7.59
C ALA A 116 7.42 7.54 7.47
N ASN A 117 7.18 6.27 7.77
CA ASN A 117 5.86 5.63 7.79
C ASN A 117 4.90 6.34 8.75
N LEU A 118 5.39 7.05 9.77
CA LEU A 118 4.54 7.79 10.71
C LEU A 118 3.90 9.06 10.14
N PHE A 119 4.40 9.59 9.01
CA PHE A 119 3.91 10.86 8.46
C PHE A 119 3.84 10.93 6.93
N ARG A 120 4.72 10.22 6.21
CA ARG A 120 4.75 10.28 4.74
C ARG A 120 3.52 9.67 4.08
N PRO A 121 2.98 8.51 4.51
CA PRO A 121 1.79 7.97 3.87
C PRO A 121 0.57 8.89 3.98
N PHE A 122 0.39 9.53 5.14
CA PHE A 122 -0.62 10.58 5.32
C PHE A 122 -0.44 11.75 4.34
N GLN A 123 0.78 12.26 4.22
CA GLN A 123 1.09 13.37 3.30
C GLN A 123 0.80 13.01 1.85
N VAL A 124 1.16 11.80 1.45
CA VAL A 124 0.90 11.26 0.11
C VAL A 124 -0.60 11.11 -0.17
N MET A 125 -1.35 10.51 0.77
CA MET A 125 -2.78 10.30 0.58
C MET A 125 -3.51 11.66 0.52
N ARG A 126 -3.12 12.59 1.39
CA ARG A 126 -3.63 13.97 1.36
C ARG A 126 -3.33 14.68 0.03
N GLU A 127 -2.13 14.54 -0.51
CA GLU A 127 -1.79 15.05 -1.84
C GLU A 127 -2.66 14.42 -2.93
N THR A 128 -2.84 13.10 -2.89
CA THR A 128 -3.66 12.34 -3.84
C THR A 128 -5.11 12.80 -3.83
N PHE A 129 -5.71 13.00 -2.64
CA PHE A 129 -7.08 13.53 -2.51
C PHE A 129 -7.21 14.94 -3.10
N ARG A 130 -6.26 15.84 -2.83
CA ARG A 130 -6.28 17.19 -3.41
C ARG A 130 -6.21 17.16 -4.93
N ALA A 131 -5.26 16.39 -5.47
CA ALA A 131 -5.07 16.25 -6.91
C ALA A 131 -6.29 15.62 -7.61
N SER A 132 -7.01 14.73 -6.91
CA SER A 132 -8.17 14.02 -7.44
C SER A 132 -9.48 14.79 -7.32
N HIS A 133 -9.53 15.93 -6.62
CA HIS A 133 -10.76 16.69 -6.45
C HIS A 133 -11.36 17.09 -7.83
N PRO A 134 -12.66 16.84 -8.09
CA PRO A 134 -13.27 17.05 -9.42
C PRO A 134 -13.26 18.52 -9.88
N ASP A 135 -13.49 19.44 -8.95
CA ASP A 135 -13.67 20.87 -9.28
C ASP A 135 -12.37 21.68 -9.40
N TYR A 136 -11.20 21.05 -9.20
CA TYR A 136 -9.91 21.73 -9.28
C TYR A 136 -9.08 21.18 -10.44
N GLY A 137 -8.55 22.09 -11.26
CA GLY A 137 -7.75 21.78 -12.43
C GLY A 137 -6.24 21.57 -12.15
N PRO A 138 -5.46 21.32 -13.21
CA PRO A 138 -4.01 21.05 -13.18
C PRO A 138 -3.13 22.00 -12.37
N ARG A 139 -3.50 23.29 -12.30
CA ARG A 139 -2.67 24.34 -11.67
C ARG A 139 -3.11 24.73 -10.27
N ASN A 140 -4.41 24.58 -9.95
CA ASN A 140 -4.99 25.03 -8.68
C ASN A 140 -5.36 23.88 -7.72
N TRP A 141 -5.11 22.61 -8.08
CA TRP A 141 -5.40 21.45 -7.23
C TRP A 141 -4.83 21.52 -5.81
N ARG A 142 -3.70 22.22 -5.58
CA ARG A 142 -3.12 22.38 -4.23
C ARG A 142 -4.04 23.12 -3.25
N GLN A 143 -4.97 23.93 -3.77
CA GLN A 143 -5.95 24.68 -3.00
C GLN A 143 -7.17 23.83 -2.64
N ALA A 144 -7.32 22.65 -3.25
CA ALA A 144 -8.47 21.79 -3.01
C ALA A 144 -8.58 21.39 -1.53
N PRO A 145 -9.80 21.42 -0.96
CA PRO A 145 -10.02 20.90 0.37
C PRO A 145 -9.78 19.39 0.39
N VAL A 146 -9.39 18.87 1.55
CA VAL A 146 -9.24 17.42 1.76
C VAL A 146 -10.31 16.98 2.75
N PRO A 147 -11.07 15.90 2.45
CA PRO A 147 -12.02 15.36 3.40
C PRO A 147 -11.37 15.02 4.75
N SER A 148 -12.07 15.31 5.84
CA SER A 148 -11.62 14.97 7.19
C SER A 148 -11.39 13.47 7.39
N LEU A 149 -12.01 12.62 6.55
CA LEU A 149 -11.79 11.18 6.50
C LEU A 149 -10.29 10.81 6.45
N VAL A 150 -9.48 11.54 5.67
CA VAL A 150 -8.04 11.25 5.55
C VAL A 150 -7.31 11.47 6.88
N ALA A 151 -7.72 12.48 7.66
CA ALA A 151 -7.17 12.74 8.98
C ALA A 151 -7.64 11.71 10.01
N PHE A 152 -8.93 11.34 10.00
CA PHE A 152 -9.47 10.32 10.90
C PHE A 152 -8.86 8.95 10.66
N TRP A 153 -8.72 8.53 9.39
CA TRP A 153 -8.06 7.27 9.04
C TRP A 153 -6.65 7.20 9.61
N TRP A 154 -5.86 8.26 9.43
CA TRP A 154 -4.49 8.27 9.92
C TRP A 154 -4.41 8.29 11.45
N ALA A 155 -5.26 9.08 12.10
CA ALA A 155 -5.34 9.13 13.56
C ALA A 155 -5.73 7.77 14.14
N LEU A 156 -6.76 7.13 13.60
CA LEU A 156 -7.19 5.79 14.01
C LEU A 156 -6.12 4.74 13.76
N TRP A 157 -5.41 4.80 12.64
CA TRP A 157 -4.29 3.89 12.36
C TRP A 157 -3.16 4.04 13.39
N ILE A 158 -2.77 5.27 13.74
CA ILE A 158 -1.75 5.51 14.79
C ILE A 158 -2.23 4.98 16.15
N VAL A 159 -3.44 5.34 16.56
CA VAL A 159 -4.00 4.93 17.86
C VAL A 159 -4.11 3.41 17.93
N GLY A 160 -4.60 2.77 16.86
CA GLY A 160 -4.68 1.31 16.77
C GLY A 160 -3.32 0.62 16.86
N ASN A 161 -2.29 1.14 16.19
CA ASN A 161 -0.94 0.60 16.31
C ASN A 161 -0.37 0.73 17.73
N VAL A 162 -0.59 1.88 18.39
CA VAL A 162 -0.15 2.08 19.77
C VAL A 162 -0.90 1.15 20.73
N ALA A 163 -2.22 1.04 20.59
CA ALA A 163 -3.05 0.16 21.41
C ALA A 163 -2.65 -1.32 21.24
N GLY A 164 -2.47 -1.78 20.00
CA GLY A 164 -2.01 -3.14 19.71
C GLY A 164 -0.62 -3.44 20.30
N GLN A 165 0.31 -2.49 20.26
CA GLN A 165 1.61 -2.65 20.92
C GLN A 165 1.52 -2.73 22.44
N ILE A 166 0.55 -2.03 23.07
CA ILE A 166 0.30 -2.14 24.51
C ILE A 166 -0.23 -3.53 24.85
N VAL A 167 -1.23 -4.02 24.11
CA VAL A 167 -1.82 -5.36 24.32
C VAL A 167 -0.74 -6.45 24.19
N ILE A 168 0.05 -6.43 23.11
CA ILE A 168 1.12 -7.41 22.89
C ILE A 168 2.14 -7.41 24.03
N ARG A 169 2.54 -6.24 24.53
CA ARG A 169 3.50 -6.13 25.64
C ARG A 169 2.92 -6.63 26.97
N MET A 170 1.64 -6.42 27.21
CA MET A 170 0.96 -6.96 28.38
C MET A 170 0.87 -8.49 28.32
N SER A 171 0.59 -9.06 27.15
CA SER A 171 0.49 -10.51 26.95
C SER A 171 1.86 -11.23 27.01
N LEU A 172 2.90 -10.68 26.38
CA LEU A 172 4.24 -11.31 26.34
C LEU A 172 5.03 -11.20 27.66
N GLY A 173 4.62 -10.32 28.57
CA GLY A 173 5.32 -10.07 29.83
C GLY A 173 5.03 -11.09 30.94
N GLN A 174 4.03 -11.95 30.78
CA GLN A 174 3.53 -12.86 31.84
C GLN A 174 3.68 -14.32 31.41
N LYS A 175 4.44 -15.12 32.17
CA LYS A 175 4.60 -16.57 31.90
C LYS A 175 3.35 -17.38 32.24
N GLU A 176 2.58 -16.94 33.25
CA GLU A 176 1.32 -17.57 33.69
C GLU A 176 0.36 -16.46 34.16
N PRO A 177 -0.43 -15.86 33.25
CA PRO A 177 -1.36 -14.80 33.63
C PRO A 177 -2.50 -15.35 34.48
N THR A 178 -2.91 -14.60 35.49
CA THR A 178 -4.12 -14.95 36.27
C THR A 178 -5.38 -14.70 35.43
N PRO A 179 -6.52 -15.38 35.69
CA PRO A 179 -7.76 -15.13 34.95
C PRO A 179 -8.17 -13.65 34.94
N ARG A 180 -7.91 -12.94 36.04
CA ARG A 180 -8.16 -11.50 36.13
C ARG A 180 -7.28 -10.65 35.20
N GLN A 181 -6.02 -11.05 35.02
CA GLN A 181 -5.11 -10.37 34.10
C GLN A 181 -5.49 -10.61 32.65
N MET A 182 -5.94 -11.84 32.32
CA MET A 182 -6.47 -12.18 31.00
C MET A 182 -7.69 -11.32 30.67
N GLN A 183 -8.68 -11.24 31.56
CA GLN A 183 -9.86 -10.37 31.37
C GLN A 183 -9.50 -8.91 31.07
N ILE A 184 -8.47 -8.36 31.73
CA ILE A 184 -8.02 -6.99 31.47
C ILE A 184 -7.41 -6.86 30.07
N ALA A 185 -6.60 -7.84 29.65
CA ALA A 185 -6.04 -7.87 28.30
C ALA A 185 -7.14 -7.99 27.24
N ASP A 186 -8.13 -8.86 27.46
CA ASP A 186 -9.24 -9.10 26.54
C ASP A 186 -10.17 -7.88 26.43
N SER A 187 -10.40 -7.18 27.55
CA SER A 187 -11.14 -5.92 27.55
C SER A 187 -10.43 -4.84 26.71
N LEU A 188 -9.11 -4.77 26.78
CA LEU A 188 -8.31 -3.87 25.94
C LEU A 188 -8.29 -4.32 24.47
N HIS A 189 -8.33 -5.63 24.21
CA HIS A 189 -8.45 -6.18 22.87
C HIS A 189 -9.78 -5.78 22.23
N ILE A 190 -10.91 -5.91 22.95
CA ILE A 190 -12.22 -5.43 22.47
C ILE A 190 -12.16 -3.94 22.10
N LEU A 191 -11.51 -3.11 22.92
CA LEU A 191 -11.33 -1.70 22.57
C LEU A 191 -10.52 -1.51 21.28
N CYS A 192 -9.47 -2.32 21.07
CA CYS A 192 -8.70 -2.31 19.82
C CYS A 192 -9.56 -2.73 18.62
N ASP A 193 -10.37 -3.78 18.74
CA ASP A 193 -11.23 -4.26 17.67
C ASP A 193 -12.30 -3.22 17.30
N LEU A 194 -12.86 -2.50 18.27
CA LEU A 194 -13.78 -1.40 18.01
C LEU A 194 -13.12 -0.24 17.26
N LEU A 195 -11.86 0.08 17.58
CA LEU A 195 -11.08 1.08 16.83
C LEU A 195 -10.78 0.60 15.41
N CYS A 196 -10.49 -0.68 15.23
CA CYS A 196 -10.31 -1.33 13.94
C CYS A 196 -11.58 -1.27 13.10
N VAL A 197 -12.75 -1.58 13.67
CA VAL A 197 -14.06 -1.44 13.01
C VAL A 197 -14.27 0.01 12.53
N ALA A 198 -14.02 1.00 13.39
CA ALA A 198 -14.12 2.41 13.03
C ALA A 198 -13.16 2.78 11.90
N LEU A 199 -11.90 2.32 11.96
CA LEU A 199 -10.89 2.50 10.92
C LEU A 199 -11.35 1.92 9.58
N GLY A 200 -11.94 0.72 9.59
CA GLY A 200 -12.49 0.04 8.42
C GLY A 200 -13.56 0.87 7.72
N PHE A 201 -14.53 1.41 8.47
CA PHE A 201 -15.57 2.29 7.91
C PHE A 201 -14.99 3.57 7.29
N VAL A 202 -14.02 4.20 7.96
CA VAL A 202 -13.35 5.40 7.41
C VAL A 202 -12.56 5.07 6.15
N ALA A 203 -11.85 3.93 6.12
CA ALA A 203 -11.11 3.46 4.96
C ALA A 203 -12.03 3.16 3.76
N ILE A 204 -13.19 2.51 4.00
CA ILE A 204 -14.23 2.29 2.98
C ILE A 204 -14.68 3.63 2.38
N GLY A 205 -14.99 4.60 3.25
CA GLY A 205 -15.38 5.94 2.82
C GLY A 205 -14.31 6.64 2.00
N MET A 206 -13.03 6.48 2.35
CA MET A 206 -11.91 7.02 1.58
C MET A 206 -11.80 6.41 0.19
N VAL A 207 -11.83 5.07 0.10
CA VAL A 207 -11.70 4.36 -1.17
C VAL A 207 -12.85 4.73 -2.11
N ALA A 208 -14.09 4.70 -1.61
CA ALA A 208 -15.28 5.04 -2.38
C ALA A 208 -15.27 6.50 -2.86
N THR A 209 -14.85 7.44 -1.99
CA THR A 209 -14.77 8.87 -2.34
C THR A 209 -13.73 9.11 -3.42
N LEU A 210 -12.53 8.54 -3.26
CA LEU A 210 -11.43 8.77 -4.18
C LEU A 210 -11.71 8.15 -5.56
N GLN A 211 -12.31 6.95 -5.58
CA GLN A 211 -12.73 6.32 -6.82
C GLN A 211 -13.72 7.20 -7.59
N ARG A 212 -14.80 7.63 -6.92
CA ARG A 212 -15.82 8.50 -7.52
C ARG A 212 -15.21 9.77 -8.09
N TRP A 213 -14.34 10.44 -7.32
CA TRP A 213 -13.70 11.67 -7.74
C TRP A 213 -12.79 11.51 -8.96
N GLN A 214 -12.01 10.43 -9.02
CA GLN A 214 -11.13 10.18 -10.16
C GLN A 214 -11.91 9.79 -11.42
N GLU A 215 -12.97 8.99 -11.28
CA GLU A 215 -13.85 8.61 -12.39
C GLU A 215 -14.58 9.84 -12.96
N GLU A 216 -15.19 10.66 -12.10
CA GLU A 216 -15.87 11.89 -12.48
C GLU A 216 -14.93 12.87 -13.19
N LYS A 217 -13.72 13.07 -12.64
CA LYS A 217 -12.73 13.96 -13.25
C LYS A 217 -12.24 13.46 -14.61
N HIS A 218 -12.04 12.15 -14.74
CA HIS A 218 -11.67 11.54 -16.02
C HIS A 218 -12.79 11.70 -17.05
N GLN A 219 -14.05 11.45 -16.67
CA GLN A 219 -15.20 11.64 -17.54
C GLN A 219 -15.31 13.08 -18.04
N ARG A 220 -15.23 14.07 -17.13
CA ARG A 220 -15.25 15.50 -17.50
C ARG A 220 -14.12 15.88 -18.47
N GLN A 221 -12.93 15.27 -18.33
CA GLN A 221 -11.82 15.49 -19.27
C GLN A 221 -12.12 14.90 -20.65
N MET A 222 -12.65 13.68 -20.70
CA MET A 222 -13.03 13.03 -21.97
C MET A 222 -14.17 13.79 -22.68
N GLU A 223 -15.16 14.28 -21.93
CA GLU A 223 -16.25 15.11 -22.47
C GLU A 223 -15.73 16.44 -23.02
N ALA A 224 -14.86 17.14 -22.28
CA ALA A 224 -14.25 18.39 -22.73
C ALA A 224 -13.34 18.19 -23.97
N GLU A 225 -12.69 17.02 -24.09
CA GLU A 225 -11.93 16.65 -25.30
C GLU A 225 -12.87 16.36 -26.48
N ALA A 226 -14.01 15.69 -26.23
CA ALA A 226 -15.00 15.34 -27.26
C ALA A 226 -15.84 16.53 -27.75
N GLU A 227 -16.14 17.51 -26.88
CA GLU A 227 -16.86 18.75 -27.22
C GLU A 227 -15.98 19.77 -27.97
N GLY A 228 -14.74 19.40 -28.31
CA GLY A 228 -13.80 20.26 -29.01
C GLY A 228 -13.07 21.16 -28.04
N GLY A 229 -12.15 20.59 -27.26
CA GLY A 229 -11.29 21.31 -26.31
C GLY A 229 -10.53 22.50 -26.92
N PRO A 230 -9.51 23.09 -26.26
CA PRO A 230 -8.82 24.31 -26.71
C PRO A 230 -8.28 24.30 -28.16
N VAL A 231 -8.28 23.15 -28.82
CA VAL A 231 -8.05 22.93 -30.25
C VAL A 231 -9.13 23.58 -31.15
N TYR A 232 -10.43 23.56 -30.84
CA TYR A 232 -11.46 24.19 -31.70
C TYR A 232 -11.46 25.73 -31.61
N ALA A 233 -11.14 26.25 -30.42
CA ALA A 233 -10.94 27.69 -30.19
C ALA A 233 -9.62 28.19 -30.79
N ALA A 234 -8.61 27.31 -30.90
CA ALA A 234 -7.36 27.57 -31.61
C ALA A 234 -7.51 27.41 -33.13
N GLU A 235 -8.30 26.47 -33.63
CA GLU A 235 -8.59 26.29 -35.08
C GLU A 235 -9.36 27.47 -35.66
N LEU A 236 -10.32 28.05 -34.93
CA LEU A 236 -10.97 29.30 -35.34
C LEU A 236 -10.03 30.52 -35.31
N ALA A 237 -8.94 30.46 -34.53
CA ALA A 237 -7.90 31.49 -34.51
C ALA A 237 -6.84 31.24 -35.60
N GLU A 238 -6.49 29.98 -35.88
CA GLU A 238 -5.54 29.56 -36.91
C GLU A 238 -6.14 29.62 -38.32
N GLU A 239 -7.44 29.44 -38.53
CA GLU A 239 -8.09 29.69 -39.84
C GLU A 239 -7.96 31.16 -40.28
N GLY A 240 -7.75 32.09 -39.34
CA GLY A 240 -7.49 33.50 -39.62
C GLY A 240 -6.03 33.84 -39.94
N GLU A 241 -5.06 33.03 -39.49
CA GLU A 241 -3.61 33.31 -39.62
C GLU A 241 -2.85 32.29 -40.51
N GLY A 242 -3.34 31.05 -40.63
CA GLY A 242 -2.69 29.93 -41.31
C GLY A 242 -2.75 29.97 -42.84
N ALA A 243 -3.66 30.75 -43.42
CA ALA A 243 -3.74 30.93 -44.88
C ALA A 243 -2.50 31.66 -45.45
N ALA A 244 -1.75 32.41 -44.63
CA ALA A 244 -0.57 33.15 -45.06
C ALA A 244 0.75 32.39 -44.80
N ALA A 245 0.83 31.59 -43.73
CA ALA A 245 2.07 30.90 -43.32
C ALA A 245 2.29 29.54 -44.02
N GLY A 246 1.21 28.88 -44.47
CA GLY A 246 1.27 27.57 -45.13
C GLY A 246 1.94 27.58 -46.52
N ALA A 247 2.05 28.74 -47.16
CA ALA A 247 2.72 28.88 -48.46
C ALA A 247 4.26 28.95 -48.35
N GLU A 248 4.80 29.30 -47.17
CA GLU A 248 6.23 29.58 -46.99
C GLU A 248 7.01 28.38 -46.41
N LEU A 249 6.37 27.55 -45.58
CA LEU A 249 7.01 26.41 -44.91
C LEU A 249 7.00 25.10 -45.72
N ALA A 250 6.12 24.99 -46.73
CA ALA A 250 6.03 23.82 -47.61
C ALA A 250 7.26 23.64 -48.53
N ALA A 251 8.19 24.59 -48.55
CA ALA A 251 9.42 24.54 -49.34
C ALA A 251 10.68 24.08 -48.56
N GLU A 252 10.61 23.90 -47.22
CA GLU A 252 11.80 23.61 -46.39
C GLU A 252 11.85 22.22 -45.74
N GLU A 253 10.76 21.44 -45.71
CA GLU A 253 10.72 20.15 -44.98
C GLU A 253 10.95 18.88 -45.83
N GLU A 254 11.31 19.00 -47.11
CA GLU A 254 11.61 17.84 -47.97
C GLU A 254 13.06 17.33 -47.79
N GLY A 255 13.47 16.97 -46.57
CA GLY A 255 14.87 16.59 -46.33
C GLY A 255 15.31 16.02 -44.98
N ARG A 256 14.47 15.31 -44.21
CA ARG A 256 14.98 14.68 -42.97
C ARG A 256 14.40 13.30 -42.65
N THR A 257 15.21 12.26 -42.82
CA THR A 257 14.95 10.88 -42.37
C THR A 257 15.20 10.73 -40.86
N PRO A 258 14.24 10.20 -40.07
CA PRO A 258 14.48 9.84 -38.67
C PRO A 258 14.60 8.32 -38.45
N ASP A 259 15.71 7.91 -37.86
CA ASP A 259 15.90 6.63 -37.18
C ASP A 259 14.79 6.41 -36.13
N ASP A 260 13.89 5.45 -36.39
CA ASP A 260 12.64 5.30 -35.65
C ASP A 260 12.80 4.56 -34.29
N PRO A 261 12.50 5.23 -33.15
CA PRO A 261 12.52 4.62 -31.81
C PRO A 261 11.45 3.53 -31.60
N ALA A 262 10.45 3.44 -32.49
CA ALA A 262 9.36 2.46 -32.42
C ALA A 262 9.87 1.01 -32.49
N MET A 263 10.97 0.75 -33.20
CA MET A 263 11.50 -0.60 -33.36
C MET A 263 12.17 -1.15 -32.08
N ARG A 264 12.47 -0.29 -31.10
CA ARG A 264 13.07 -0.67 -29.80
C ARG A 264 12.05 -1.16 -28.77
N TRP A 265 10.76 -1.09 -29.07
CA TRP A 265 9.67 -1.48 -28.16
C TRP A 265 9.31 -2.97 -28.23
N ILE A 266 9.66 -3.67 -29.31
CA ILE A 266 9.21 -5.05 -29.58
C ILE A 266 10.13 -6.12 -28.95
N LEU A 267 11.39 -5.81 -28.64
CA LEU A 267 12.33 -6.78 -28.07
C LEU A 267 12.69 -6.41 -26.62
N PRO A 268 12.60 -7.34 -25.64
CA PRO A 268 12.95 -7.10 -24.25
C PRO A 268 14.47 -7.11 -24.08
N VAL A 269 15.15 -6.13 -24.68
CA VAL A 269 16.60 -5.93 -24.53
C VAL A 269 16.87 -4.73 -23.62
N GLY A 270 17.72 -4.94 -22.62
CA GLY A 270 18.17 -3.88 -21.69
C GLY A 270 17.69 -4.02 -20.23
N ARG A 271 17.31 -5.21 -19.75
CA ARG A 271 17.07 -5.46 -18.31
C ARG A 271 18.10 -6.43 -17.76
N SER A 272 18.68 -6.09 -16.61
CA SER A 272 19.60 -7.01 -15.92
C SER A 272 18.80 -8.20 -15.39
N GLY A 273 19.14 -9.42 -15.83
CA GLY A 273 18.54 -10.67 -15.32
C GLY A 273 18.72 -10.81 -13.81
N TRP A 274 19.86 -10.34 -13.29
CA TRP A 274 20.15 -10.27 -11.86
C TRP A 274 19.21 -9.33 -11.10
N ALA A 275 18.81 -8.20 -11.69
CA ALA A 275 17.87 -7.28 -11.06
C ALA A 275 16.44 -7.84 -11.00
N ILE A 276 16.07 -8.70 -11.95
CA ILE A 276 14.79 -9.42 -11.93
C ILE A 276 14.84 -10.49 -10.83
N ALA A 277 15.89 -11.30 -10.80
CA ALA A 277 16.10 -12.32 -9.77
C ALA A 277 16.13 -11.72 -8.36
N ALA A 278 16.85 -10.62 -8.15
CA ALA A 278 16.94 -9.92 -6.86
C ALA A 278 15.57 -9.41 -6.37
N GLY A 279 14.73 -8.89 -7.28
CA GLY A 279 13.40 -8.42 -6.93
C GLY A 279 12.48 -9.54 -6.45
N TYR A 280 12.47 -10.67 -7.16
CA TYR A 280 11.66 -11.83 -6.76
C TYR A 280 12.22 -12.53 -5.52
N LEU A 281 13.53 -12.74 -5.43
CA LEU A 281 14.14 -13.34 -4.24
C LEU A 281 13.94 -12.47 -3.00
N GLY A 282 14.03 -11.14 -3.13
CA GLY A 282 13.69 -10.21 -2.04
C GLY A 282 12.23 -10.34 -1.58
N LEU A 283 11.30 -10.47 -2.53
CA LEU A 283 9.87 -10.63 -2.23
C LEU A 283 9.58 -11.96 -1.50
N PHE A 284 10.21 -13.06 -1.91
CA PHE A 284 10.00 -14.38 -1.34
C PHE A 284 10.82 -14.65 -0.07
N SER A 285 11.87 -13.85 0.22
CA SER A 285 12.72 -14.02 1.41
C SER A 285 12.02 -13.86 2.76
N LEU A 286 10.83 -13.25 2.78
CA LEU A 286 9.98 -13.12 3.97
C LEU A 286 9.20 -14.41 4.29
N TRP A 287 9.06 -15.33 3.34
CA TRP A 287 8.18 -16.50 3.44
C TRP A 287 8.91 -17.84 3.32
N ILE A 288 9.94 -17.89 2.48
CA ILE A 288 10.75 -19.09 2.24
C ILE A 288 12.18 -18.62 2.43
N LEU A 289 12.92 -19.25 3.34
CA LEU A 289 14.33 -18.97 3.60
C LEU A 289 15.17 -19.00 2.29
N PRO A 290 15.41 -17.85 1.61
CA PRO A 290 16.82 -17.53 1.42
C PRO A 290 17.07 -16.02 1.43
N GLY A 291 16.93 -15.38 2.59
CA GLY A 291 17.43 -14.02 2.83
C GLY A 291 18.87 -13.81 2.32
N PRO A 292 19.82 -14.73 2.60
CA PRO A 292 21.19 -14.63 2.09
C PRO A 292 21.30 -14.67 0.55
N LEU A 293 20.48 -15.47 -0.14
CA LEU A 293 20.51 -15.52 -1.61
C LEU A 293 19.89 -14.27 -2.23
N ALA A 294 18.84 -13.71 -1.62
CA ALA A 294 18.25 -12.45 -2.05
C ALA A 294 19.23 -11.28 -1.92
N LEU A 295 19.95 -11.23 -0.79
CA LEU A 295 21.01 -10.25 -0.54
C LEU A 295 22.15 -10.38 -1.56
N TRP A 296 22.63 -11.60 -1.80
CA TRP A 296 23.68 -11.88 -2.77
C TRP A 296 23.28 -11.52 -4.20
N ALA A 297 22.08 -11.92 -4.63
CA ALA A 297 21.54 -11.59 -5.96
C ALA A 297 21.36 -10.07 -6.13
N GLY A 298 20.94 -9.37 -5.07
CA GLY A 298 20.84 -7.91 -5.05
C GLY A 298 22.19 -7.21 -5.23
N ILE A 299 23.23 -7.67 -4.55
CA ILE A 299 24.61 -7.14 -4.69
C ILE A 299 25.15 -7.39 -6.10
N MET A 300 24.94 -8.58 -6.65
CA MET A 300 25.34 -8.92 -8.01
C MET A 300 24.57 -8.09 -9.06
N ALA A 301 23.30 -7.82 -8.83
CA ALA A 301 22.49 -6.95 -9.69
C ALA A 301 22.98 -5.51 -9.70
N VAL A 302 23.36 -4.94 -8.55
CA VAL A 302 23.97 -3.60 -8.50
C VAL A 302 25.31 -3.57 -9.24
N ARG A 303 26.11 -4.64 -9.14
CA ARG A 303 27.41 -4.74 -9.82
C ARG A 303 27.27 -4.86 -11.35
N ASP A 304 26.30 -5.63 -11.83
CA ASP A 304 25.97 -5.76 -13.27
C ASP A 304 25.44 -4.43 -13.83
N LEU A 305 24.54 -3.75 -13.10
CA LEU A 305 24.00 -2.45 -13.51
C LEU A 305 25.03 -1.32 -13.52
N ARG A 306 26.09 -1.41 -12.70
CA ARG A 306 27.21 -0.46 -12.75
C ARG A 306 28.17 -0.72 -13.91
N ARG A 307 28.26 -1.96 -14.41
CA ARG A 307 29.10 -2.33 -15.55
C ARG A 307 28.40 -2.12 -16.91
N HIS A 308 27.08 -2.06 -16.90
CA HIS A 308 26.23 -1.95 -18.09
C HIS A 308 25.20 -0.81 -17.91
N PRO A 309 25.57 0.46 -18.15
CA PRO A 309 24.70 1.63 -17.97
C PRO A 309 23.43 1.60 -18.82
N GLU A 310 23.44 0.84 -19.91
CA GLU A 310 22.32 0.57 -20.80
C GLU A 310 21.24 -0.32 -20.18
N LYS A 311 21.58 -1.10 -19.14
CA LYS A 311 20.65 -2.00 -18.45
C LYS A 311 19.89 -1.28 -17.34
N ARG A 312 18.58 -1.58 -17.21
CA ARG A 312 17.68 -0.99 -16.21
C ARG A 312 17.28 -2.01 -15.14
N GLY A 313 17.14 -1.57 -13.88
CA GLY A 313 16.75 -2.46 -12.77
C GLY A 313 17.16 -2.05 -11.35
N MET A 314 17.76 -0.87 -11.17
CA MET A 314 18.37 -0.47 -9.89
C MET A 314 17.43 -0.53 -8.68
N GLY A 315 16.16 -0.12 -8.84
CA GLY A 315 15.19 -0.20 -7.76
C GLY A 315 14.89 -1.62 -7.27
N ARG A 316 14.91 -2.62 -8.18
CA ARG A 316 14.69 -4.03 -7.83
C ARG A 316 15.93 -4.65 -7.18
N ALA A 317 17.12 -4.23 -7.60
CA ALA A 317 18.37 -4.63 -6.99
C ALA A 317 18.49 -4.12 -5.54
N ILE A 318 18.19 -2.83 -5.31
CA ILE A 318 18.19 -2.23 -3.97
C ILE A 318 17.13 -2.89 -3.08
N PHE A 319 15.93 -3.14 -3.61
CA PHE A 319 14.87 -3.85 -2.89
C PHE A 319 15.32 -5.25 -2.44
N GLY A 320 15.95 -6.02 -3.33
CA GLY A 320 16.51 -7.34 -2.99
C GLY A 320 17.58 -7.29 -1.91
N ILE A 321 18.45 -6.27 -1.92
CA ILE A 321 19.48 -6.06 -0.88
C ILE A 321 18.83 -5.76 0.48
N ILE A 322 17.87 -4.83 0.52
CA ILE A 322 17.23 -4.41 1.77
C ILE A 322 16.43 -5.57 2.37
N MET A 323 15.58 -6.20 1.57
CA MET A 323 14.73 -7.30 2.04
C MET A 323 15.55 -8.53 2.42
N GLY A 324 16.56 -8.88 1.60
CA GLY A 324 17.48 -9.96 1.91
C GLY A 324 18.27 -9.71 3.20
N GLY A 325 18.75 -8.48 3.41
CA GLY A 325 19.46 -8.10 4.64
C GLY A 325 18.60 -8.18 5.89
N LEU A 326 17.36 -7.70 5.83
CA LEU A 326 16.40 -7.78 6.94
C LEU A 326 16.04 -9.25 7.26
N ALA A 327 15.77 -10.06 6.23
CA ALA A 327 15.47 -11.49 6.40
C ALA A 327 16.68 -12.26 6.97
N THR A 328 17.90 -11.97 6.51
CA THR A 328 19.13 -12.57 7.06
C THR A 328 19.35 -12.16 8.51
N LEU A 329 19.13 -10.88 8.87
CA LEU A 329 19.27 -10.42 10.25
C LEU A 329 18.26 -11.09 11.18
N TYR A 330 17.00 -11.19 10.76
CA TYR A 330 15.95 -11.90 11.49
C TYR A 330 16.32 -13.37 11.72
N LEU A 331 16.82 -14.07 10.69
CA LEU A 331 17.34 -15.43 10.79
C LEU A 331 18.52 -15.55 11.77
N SER A 332 19.44 -14.59 11.73
CA SER A 332 20.62 -14.57 12.60
C SER A 332 20.21 -14.47 14.07
N VAL A 333 19.28 -13.56 14.38
CA VAL A 333 18.74 -13.38 15.73
C VAL A 333 17.97 -14.62 16.19
N GLY A 334 17.13 -15.19 15.31
CA GLY A 334 16.40 -16.42 15.61
C GLY A 334 17.33 -17.62 15.91
N ILE A 335 18.42 -17.77 15.15
CA ILE A 335 19.43 -18.81 15.40
C ILE A 335 20.15 -18.57 16.73
N VAL A 336 20.53 -17.33 17.05
CA VAL A 336 21.18 -17.00 18.32
C VAL A 336 20.26 -17.30 19.51
N VAL A 337 18.98 -16.94 19.42
CA VAL A 337 17.98 -17.25 20.46
C VAL A 337 17.81 -18.76 20.61
N LEU A 338 17.64 -19.49 19.50
CA LEU A 338 17.51 -20.95 19.50
C LEU A 338 18.74 -21.64 20.12
N VAL A 339 19.95 -21.21 19.74
CA VAL A 339 21.22 -21.76 20.26
C VAL A 339 21.38 -21.44 21.73
N THR A 340 21.02 -20.22 22.17
CA THR A 340 21.06 -19.83 23.57
C THR A 340 20.09 -20.67 24.40
N ASP A 341 18.87 -20.87 23.92
CA ASP A 341 17.86 -21.74 24.54
C ASP A 341 18.31 -23.22 24.59
N LEU A 342 19.01 -23.70 23.55
CA LEU A 342 19.53 -25.07 23.51
C LEU A 342 20.70 -25.28 24.49
N ILE A 343 21.57 -24.27 24.65
CA ILE A 343 22.70 -24.28 25.60
C ILE A 343 22.19 -24.19 27.05
N MET A 344 21.15 -23.38 27.31
CA MET A 344 20.59 -23.19 28.66
C MET A 344 19.70 -24.35 29.13
N LYS A 345 19.26 -25.23 28.23
CA LYS A 345 18.46 -26.42 28.54
C LYS A 345 19.28 -27.70 28.82
N ASN A 346 20.61 -27.65 28.67
CA ASN A 346 21.54 -28.72 29.05
C ASN A 346 22.31 -28.36 30.33
#